data_AF-A0A2H0Q8U5-F1
#
_entry.id   AF-A0A2H0Q8U5-F1
#
_cell.length_a   1.000
_cell.length_b   1.000
_cell.length_c   1.000
_cell.angle_alpha   90.00
_cell.angle_beta   90.00
_cell.angle_gamma   90.00
#
_symmetry.space_group_name_H-M   'P 1'
#
loop_
_entity.id
_entity.type
_entity.pdbx_description
1 polymer ?
#
loop_
_entity_poly.entity_id
_entity_poly.type
_entity_poly.pdbx_seq_one_letter_code
_entity_poly.pdbx_strand_id
1 'polypeptide(L)'
;MRVVTSNEMREIEEKSFKEFGFTEAMVIENVGLRGADFIVSNFLEQEQFSEIVVMVGRGNNGADGLAIARHLVNEGQDVRAFCMFDDSECSQELKIQKKLAFEFGVKINEIRDVESLLDYFTQSGGHYLVIDAILGMGFRLPLSNYLFDAVGAINEHAAVIVSIDLPTGVTADHGETGGAAIEASVTLAIGLPKIGHYTEDGAQHSGALKVLDAGFPKQLLSGGDTALLTHEGITNIYRPRNKFAHKNTFGHCLVVGGSQGLTGALMMASQSALKVGTGLVTASTWDDNYAELASRIIPEIMTGIVPTEPVDVKETIRELGRYDAIVVGPGMGRTERTRRAVIDILDNFYGPVIVDADAIRALSLDRDVELLRTRRGQTIFTPHIGEFAAFAGLTTAEVLKDPISKLKEMVDKTNSCIILKGACTYLGFPTGEVFINYFPNDGMASGGSGDVLAGIVGGLAAQNAPDPSKSGIFQSTEQGVFFQSICLAVVAHTLAGKAAAQHLGERSMTATSIIDHLPEAFSEMGGQE
;
A
#
# COMPACT_ATOMS: atom_id res chain seq x y z
N MET A 1 10.76 -0.24 -0.90
CA MET A 1 11.27 -1.61 -0.61
C MET A 1 10.66 -2.59 -1.59
N ARG A 2 11.40 -3.52 -2.19
CA ARG A 2 10.84 -4.51 -3.12
C ARG A 2 9.82 -5.41 -2.41
N VAL A 3 8.71 -5.74 -3.08
CA VAL A 3 7.71 -6.72 -2.65
C VAL A 3 7.72 -7.85 -3.67
N VAL A 4 7.69 -9.10 -3.21
CA VAL A 4 7.93 -10.27 -4.06
C VAL A 4 6.76 -11.24 -4.06
N THR A 5 6.61 -11.95 -5.18
CA THR A 5 5.87 -13.20 -5.23
C THR A 5 6.67 -14.34 -4.58
N SER A 6 5.99 -15.45 -4.30
CA SER A 6 6.58 -16.69 -3.83
C SER A 6 7.62 -17.24 -4.81
N ASN A 7 7.40 -17.06 -6.11
CA ASN A 7 8.36 -17.49 -7.13
C ASN A 7 9.61 -16.61 -7.15
N GLU A 8 9.45 -15.28 -7.12
CA GLU A 8 10.60 -14.38 -7.06
C GLU A 8 11.46 -14.60 -5.81
N MET A 9 10.85 -14.85 -4.66
CA MET A 9 11.59 -15.15 -3.44
C MET A 9 12.36 -16.48 -3.54
N ARG A 10 11.74 -17.54 -4.10
CA ARG A 10 12.44 -18.81 -4.39
C ARG A 10 13.61 -18.62 -5.34
N GLU A 11 13.46 -17.79 -6.38
CA GLU A 11 14.56 -17.48 -7.29
C GLU A 11 15.73 -16.78 -6.58
N ILE A 12 15.44 -15.89 -5.63
CA ILE A 12 16.46 -15.24 -4.80
C ILE A 12 17.19 -16.28 -3.95
N GLU A 13 16.46 -17.18 -3.29
CA GLU A 13 17.04 -18.28 -2.50
C GLU A 13 17.91 -19.19 -3.36
N GLU A 14 17.40 -19.66 -4.50
CA GLU A 14 18.13 -20.54 -5.40
C GLU A 14 19.43 -19.92 -5.92
N LYS A 15 19.40 -18.65 -6.32
CA LYS A 15 20.60 -17.92 -6.76
C LYS A 15 21.57 -17.74 -5.60
N SER A 16 21.08 -17.41 -4.41
CA SER A 16 21.92 -17.28 -3.20
C SER A 16 22.65 -18.59 -2.90
N PHE A 17 21.98 -19.73 -3.03
CA PHE A 17 22.59 -21.03 -2.78
C PHE A 17 23.56 -21.46 -3.88
N LYS A 18 23.16 -21.33 -5.15
CA LYS A 18 23.94 -21.80 -6.30
C LYS A 18 25.15 -20.92 -6.61
N GLU A 19 25.02 -19.60 -6.50
CA GLU A 19 26.03 -18.64 -6.97
C GLU A 19 26.88 -18.06 -5.83
N PHE A 20 26.33 -17.96 -4.62
CA PHE A 20 27.01 -17.32 -3.47
C PHE A 20 27.47 -18.31 -2.40
N GLY A 21 27.14 -19.60 -2.55
CA GLY A 21 27.46 -20.62 -1.55
C GLY A 21 26.73 -20.43 -0.22
N PHE A 22 25.65 -19.65 -0.22
CA PHE A 22 24.78 -19.52 0.94
C PHE A 22 24.05 -20.84 1.18
N THR A 23 23.68 -21.16 2.42
CA THR A 23 22.98 -22.41 2.73
C THR A 23 21.68 -22.15 3.46
N GLU A 24 20.76 -23.11 3.37
CA GLU A 24 19.50 -23.09 4.08
C GLU A 24 19.71 -23.02 5.60
N ALA A 25 20.67 -23.79 6.14
CA ALA A 25 21.05 -23.70 7.55
C ALA A 25 21.52 -22.28 7.97
N MET A 26 22.19 -21.53 7.09
CA MET A 26 22.59 -20.14 7.37
C MET A 26 21.39 -19.18 7.40
N VAL A 27 20.42 -19.38 6.50
CA VAL A 27 19.14 -18.64 6.52
C VAL A 27 18.44 -18.88 7.84
N ILE A 28 18.23 -20.14 8.20
CA ILE A 28 17.51 -20.56 9.41
C ILE A 28 18.18 -20.00 10.66
N GLU A 29 19.50 -20.04 10.75
CA GLU A 29 20.23 -19.51 11.89
C GLU A 29 20.11 -17.98 12.00
N ASN A 30 20.18 -17.26 10.87
CA ASN A 30 20.02 -15.80 10.84
C ASN A 30 18.60 -15.37 11.22
N VAL A 31 17.58 -16.10 10.74
CA VAL A 31 16.18 -15.89 11.12
C VAL A 31 15.99 -16.19 12.60
N GLY A 32 16.55 -17.30 13.08
CA GLY A 32 16.55 -17.70 14.49
C GLY A 32 17.05 -16.59 15.42
N LEU A 33 18.27 -16.10 15.16
CA LEU A 33 18.90 -15.07 15.98
C LEU A 33 18.12 -13.76 15.93
N ARG A 34 17.86 -13.22 14.73
CA ARG A 34 17.22 -11.91 14.57
C ARG A 34 15.75 -11.92 14.97
N GLY A 35 15.07 -13.04 14.80
CA GLY A 35 13.70 -13.23 15.26
C GLY A 35 13.63 -13.22 16.78
N ALA A 36 14.53 -13.93 17.47
CA ALA A 36 14.62 -13.90 18.93
C ALA A 36 14.95 -12.49 19.44
N ASP A 37 15.97 -11.82 18.87
CA ASP A 37 16.34 -10.45 19.23
C ASP A 37 15.16 -9.47 19.12
N PHE A 38 14.39 -9.60 18.03
CA PHE A 38 13.20 -8.79 17.81
C PHE A 38 12.13 -9.06 18.88
N ILE A 39 11.84 -10.33 19.17
CA ILE A 39 10.83 -10.72 20.16
C ILE A 39 11.20 -10.22 21.55
N VAL A 40 12.47 -10.37 21.96
CA VAL A 40 12.98 -9.86 23.23
C VAL A 40 12.76 -8.35 23.34
N SER A 41 13.26 -7.60 22.35
CA SER A 41 13.28 -6.13 22.39
C SER A 41 11.88 -5.48 22.28
N ASN A 42 10.92 -6.15 21.64
CA ASN A 42 9.60 -5.55 21.37
C ASN A 42 8.49 -6.07 22.27
N PHE A 43 8.63 -7.26 22.86
CA PHE A 43 7.60 -7.86 23.69
C PHE A 43 8.10 -8.18 25.09
N LEU A 44 9.19 -8.95 25.21
CA LEU A 44 9.61 -9.48 26.51
C LEU A 44 10.19 -8.42 27.46
N GLU A 45 10.67 -7.29 26.93
CA GLU A 45 11.07 -6.14 27.75
C GLU A 45 9.88 -5.33 28.28
N GLN A 46 8.71 -5.41 27.64
CA GLN A 46 7.54 -4.59 27.94
C GLN A 46 6.48 -5.36 28.73
N GLU A 47 6.40 -6.67 28.53
CA GLU A 47 5.35 -7.52 29.06
C GLU A 47 5.91 -8.88 29.51
N GLN A 48 5.32 -9.43 30.59
CA GLN A 48 5.68 -10.76 31.08
C GLN A 48 4.70 -11.80 30.54
N PHE A 49 5.24 -12.84 29.91
CA PHE A 49 4.49 -13.99 29.43
C PHE A 49 4.72 -15.18 30.35
N SER A 50 3.68 -16.00 30.54
CA SER A 50 3.76 -17.20 31.37
C SER A 50 4.64 -18.27 30.73
N GLU A 51 4.58 -18.38 29.41
CA GLU A 51 5.43 -19.25 28.59
C GLU A 51 5.42 -18.73 27.16
N ILE A 52 6.50 -18.98 26.42
CA ILE A 52 6.55 -18.77 24.97
C ILE A 52 6.26 -20.09 24.28
N VAL A 53 5.23 -20.11 23.45
CA VAL A 53 4.76 -21.33 22.76
C VAL A 53 5.08 -21.21 21.27
N VAL A 54 5.79 -22.19 20.71
CA VAL A 54 6.15 -22.23 19.29
C VAL A 54 5.36 -23.32 18.60
N MET A 55 4.53 -22.95 17.64
CA MET A 55 3.74 -23.89 16.84
C MET A 55 4.54 -24.29 15.60
N VAL A 56 5.02 -25.53 15.56
CA VAL A 56 6.04 -25.99 14.62
C VAL A 56 5.42 -26.84 13.52
N GLY A 57 5.54 -26.36 12.27
CA GLY A 57 5.17 -27.10 11.07
C GLY A 57 6.21 -28.12 10.62
N ARG A 58 5.96 -28.79 9.49
CA ARG A 58 6.85 -29.83 8.92
C ARG A 58 8.00 -29.31 8.04
N GLY A 59 7.96 -28.04 7.65
CA GLY A 59 8.89 -27.44 6.69
C GLY A 59 9.93 -26.53 7.34
N ASN A 60 10.59 -25.73 6.51
CA ASN A 60 11.62 -24.80 6.95
C ASN A 60 11.08 -23.70 7.87
N ASN A 61 9.82 -23.28 7.69
CA ASN A 61 9.18 -22.33 8.61
C ASN A 61 9.20 -22.86 10.06
N GLY A 62 8.98 -24.17 10.24
CA GLY A 62 9.10 -24.82 11.54
C GLY A 62 10.54 -24.87 12.05
N ALA A 63 11.52 -25.03 11.15
CA ALA A 63 12.94 -24.99 11.50
C ALA A 63 13.36 -23.59 11.96
N ASP A 64 12.87 -22.54 11.30
CA ASP A 64 13.03 -21.15 11.71
C ASP A 64 12.46 -20.91 13.10
N GLY A 65 11.22 -21.37 13.35
CA GLY A 65 10.57 -21.27 14.66
C GLY A 65 11.37 -21.96 15.78
N LEU A 66 11.92 -23.15 15.52
CA LEU A 66 12.77 -23.86 16.49
C LEU A 66 14.13 -23.19 16.70
N ALA A 67 14.71 -22.58 15.67
CA ALA A 67 15.92 -21.78 15.81
C ALA A 67 15.67 -20.55 16.68
N ILE A 68 14.54 -19.86 16.50
CA ILE A 68 14.09 -18.76 17.38
C ILE A 68 13.91 -19.27 18.81
N ALA A 69 13.20 -20.39 18.99
CA ALA A 69 12.96 -21.00 20.30
C ALA A 69 14.27 -21.25 21.06
N ARG A 70 15.27 -21.83 20.37
CA ARG A 70 16.60 -22.11 20.92
C ARG A 70 17.31 -20.84 21.39
N HIS A 71 17.27 -19.77 20.60
CA HIS A 71 17.88 -18.49 20.98
C HIS A 71 17.13 -17.82 22.14
N LEU A 72 15.81 -17.91 22.20
CA LEU A 72 15.04 -17.40 23.34
C LEU A 72 15.35 -18.15 24.65
N VAL A 73 15.60 -19.46 24.60
CA VAL A 73 16.07 -20.20 25.79
C VAL A 73 17.47 -19.74 26.24
N ASN A 74 18.37 -19.40 25.31
CA ASN A 74 19.66 -18.81 25.66
C ASN A 74 19.52 -17.44 26.35
N GLU A 75 18.47 -16.68 26.01
CA GLU A 75 18.06 -15.44 26.69
C GLU A 75 17.29 -15.70 28.00
N GLY A 76 17.30 -16.94 28.50
CA GLY A 76 16.74 -17.32 29.79
C GLY A 76 15.22 -17.47 29.82
N GLN A 77 14.56 -17.52 28.66
CA GLN A 77 13.10 -17.64 28.57
C GLN A 77 12.65 -19.11 28.68
N ASP A 78 11.44 -19.32 29.23
CA ASP A 78 10.80 -20.63 29.22
C ASP A 78 10.03 -20.82 27.90
N VAL A 79 10.50 -21.77 27.08
CA VAL A 79 9.99 -21.99 25.73
C VAL A 79 9.55 -23.43 25.53
N ARG A 80 8.34 -23.58 24.99
CA ARG A 80 7.77 -24.85 24.57
C ARG A 80 7.49 -24.86 23.08
N ALA A 81 7.82 -25.95 22.41
CA ALA A 81 7.51 -26.17 21.01
C ALA A 81 6.51 -27.31 20.85
N PHE A 82 5.43 -27.07 20.11
CA PHE A 82 4.45 -28.07 19.71
C PHE A 82 4.66 -28.44 18.24
N CYS A 83 5.17 -29.64 17.99
CA CYS A 83 5.31 -30.21 16.66
C CYS A 83 3.96 -30.74 16.19
N MET A 84 3.45 -30.18 15.09
CA MET A 84 2.10 -30.43 14.56
C MET A 84 2.03 -31.58 13.53
N PHE A 85 3.17 -32.16 13.16
CA PHE A 85 3.31 -33.14 12.07
C PHE A 85 4.27 -34.28 12.41
N ASP A 86 4.21 -35.38 11.65
CA ASP A 86 5.03 -36.57 11.90
C ASP A 86 6.49 -36.33 11.52
N ASP A 87 7.41 -36.90 12.29
CA ASP A 87 8.85 -36.80 12.02
C ASP A 87 9.24 -37.39 10.65
N SER A 88 8.41 -38.27 10.10
CA SER A 88 8.56 -38.79 8.73
C SER A 88 8.33 -37.72 7.66
N GLU A 89 7.51 -36.70 7.94
CA GLU A 89 7.17 -35.59 7.04
C GLU A 89 8.10 -34.38 7.20
N CYS A 90 8.90 -34.34 8.26
CA CYS A 90 9.78 -33.23 8.59
C CYS A 90 10.96 -33.10 7.60
N SER A 91 11.24 -31.86 7.17
CA SER A 91 12.43 -31.54 6.39
C SER A 91 13.73 -31.91 7.12
N GLN A 92 14.83 -32.06 6.37
CA GLN A 92 16.12 -32.40 6.96
C GLN A 92 16.58 -31.33 7.96
N GLU A 93 16.42 -30.04 7.61
CA GLU A 93 16.82 -28.95 8.50
C GLU A 93 15.93 -28.86 9.74
N LEU A 94 14.64 -29.14 9.62
CA LEU A 94 13.75 -29.21 10.77
C LEU A 94 14.19 -30.29 11.78
N LYS A 95 14.63 -31.46 11.30
CA LYS A 95 15.15 -32.53 12.17
C LYS A 95 16.42 -32.10 12.92
N ILE A 96 17.30 -31.35 12.25
CA ILE A 96 18.50 -30.78 12.85
C ILE A 96 18.10 -29.78 13.94
N GLN A 97 17.19 -28.85 13.64
CA GLN A 97 16.73 -27.85 14.60
C GLN A 97 15.95 -28.46 15.77
N LYS A 98 15.13 -29.50 15.56
CA LYS A 98 14.45 -30.24 16.65
C LYS A 98 15.46 -30.82 17.63
N LYS A 99 16.53 -31.43 17.14
CA LYS A 99 17.62 -31.93 17.98
C LYS A 99 18.32 -30.79 18.72
N LEU A 100 18.72 -29.74 18.03
CA LEU A 100 19.41 -28.60 18.65
C LEU A 100 18.56 -27.91 19.72
N ALA A 101 17.30 -27.60 19.41
CA ALA A 101 16.36 -26.98 20.34
C ALA A 101 16.19 -27.82 21.61
N PHE A 102 16.04 -29.15 21.47
CA PHE A 102 15.94 -30.06 22.62
C PHE A 102 17.19 -30.03 23.50
N GLU A 103 18.39 -30.14 22.91
CA GLU A 103 19.66 -30.13 23.66
C GLU A 103 19.92 -28.80 24.38
N PHE A 104 19.37 -27.70 23.86
CA PHE A 104 19.43 -26.38 24.48
C PHE A 104 18.36 -26.15 25.54
N GLY A 105 17.41 -27.08 25.73
CA GLY A 105 16.41 -27.03 26.79
C GLY A 105 15.01 -26.58 26.37
N VAL A 106 14.72 -26.44 25.06
CA VAL A 106 13.35 -26.22 24.58
C VAL A 106 12.50 -27.45 24.92
N LYS A 107 11.35 -27.25 25.56
CA LYS A 107 10.40 -28.33 25.85
C LYS A 107 9.65 -28.71 24.58
N ILE A 108 9.97 -29.86 23.98
CA ILE A 108 9.34 -30.28 22.72
C ILE A 108 8.25 -31.32 23.01
N ASN A 109 7.04 -31.04 22.53
CA ASN A 109 5.89 -31.91 22.61
C ASN A 109 5.30 -32.10 21.21
N GLU A 110 4.70 -33.26 20.96
CA GLU A 110 3.96 -33.51 19.72
C GLU A 110 2.47 -33.38 20.00
N ILE A 111 1.75 -32.67 19.12
CA ILE A 111 0.31 -32.52 19.18
C ILE A 111 -0.27 -33.05 17.87
N ARG A 112 -1.23 -33.97 18.01
CA ARG A 112 -1.85 -34.71 16.90
C ARG A 112 -3.35 -34.46 16.78
N ASP A 113 -3.94 -33.86 17.81
CA ASP A 113 -5.35 -33.53 17.92
C ASP A 113 -5.49 -32.18 18.60
N VAL A 114 -6.54 -31.44 18.23
CA VAL A 114 -6.78 -30.08 18.73
C VAL A 114 -7.26 -30.08 20.17
N GLU A 115 -7.88 -31.17 20.64
CA GLU A 115 -8.31 -31.31 22.04
C GLU A 115 -7.12 -31.18 22.99
N SER A 116 -6.00 -31.84 22.70
CA SER A 116 -4.76 -31.72 23.49
C SER A 116 -4.19 -30.28 23.51
N LEU A 117 -4.33 -29.53 22.40
CA LEU A 117 -3.92 -28.13 22.33
C LEU A 117 -4.82 -27.22 23.16
N LEU A 118 -6.15 -27.43 23.08
CA LEU A 118 -7.14 -26.70 23.86
C LEU A 118 -7.00 -26.98 25.35
N ASP A 119 -6.81 -28.24 25.74
CA ASP A 119 -6.54 -28.63 27.12
C ASP A 119 -5.31 -27.91 27.65
N TYR A 120 -4.25 -27.78 26.85
CA TYR A 120 -3.05 -27.05 27.23
C TYR A 120 -3.34 -25.57 27.55
N PHE A 121 -3.98 -24.87 26.62
CA PHE A 121 -4.28 -23.44 26.77
C PHE A 121 -5.28 -23.18 27.91
N THR A 122 -6.29 -24.03 28.07
CA THR A 122 -7.35 -23.85 29.08
C THR A 122 -6.92 -24.23 30.50
N GLN A 123 -6.22 -25.34 30.68
CA GLN A 123 -5.78 -25.79 32.02
C GLN A 123 -4.74 -24.86 32.62
N SER A 124 -3.90 -24.30 31.76
CA SER A 124 -2.79 -23.47 32.18
C SER A 124 -3.20 -22.00 32.35
N GLY A 125 -4.26 -21.54 31.66
CA GLY A 125 -4.85 -20.20 31.81
C GLY A 125 -3.83 -19.07 31.67
N GLY A 126 -2.73 -19.33 30.97
CA GLY A 126 -1.55 -18.48 30.95
C GLY A 126 -1.67 -17.33 29.97
N HIS A 127 -0.81 -16.33 30.16
CA HIS A 127 -0.64 -15.24 29.23
C HIS A 127 0.46 -15.62 28.22
N TYR A 128 0.07 -16.10 27.03
CA TYR A 128 1.00 -16.71 26.06
C TYR A 128 1.44 -15.74 24.97
N LEU A 129 2.74 -15.77 24.67
CA LEU A 129 3.25 -15.35 23.36
C LEU A 129 3.36 -16.59 22.49
N VAL A 130 2.62 -16.63 21.38
CA VAL A 130 2.66 -17.72 20.42
C VAL A 130 3.48 -17.33 19.20
N ILE A 131 4.45 -18.15 18.84
CA ILE A 131 5.20 -18.05 17.60
C ILE A 131 4.57 -19.00 16.59
N ASP A 132 3.94 -18.44 15.55
CA ASP A 132 3.39 -19.19 14.44
C ASP A 132 4.49 -19.51 13.41
N ALA A 133 4.94 -20.76 13.45
CA ALA A 133 5.93 -21.34 12.56
C ALA A 133 5.36 -22.58 11.83
N ILE A 134 4.05 -22.60 11.58
CA ILE A 134 3.37 -23.78 11.02
C ILE A 134 3.54 -23.82 9.50
N LEU A 135 3.08 -22.79 8.77
CA LEU A 135 3.15 -22.70 7.32
C LEU A 135 3.60 -21.30 6.90
N GLY A 136 4.56 -21.23 5.97
CA GLY A 136 5.03 -19.97 5.37
C GLY A 136 4.65 -19.86 3.90
N MET A 137 5.52 -19.24 3.09
CA MET A 137 5.35 -18.98 1.65
C MET A 137 4.89 -20.18 0.78
N GLY A 138 5.19 -21.41 1.20
CA GLY A 138 4.79 -22.64 0.50
C GLY A 138 3.31 -23.00 0.61
N PHE A 139 2.53 -22.30 1.43
CA PHE A 139 1.13 -22.61 1.67
C PHE A 139 0.26 -22.53 0.40
N ARG A 140 -0.75 -23.40 0.34
CA ARG A 140 -1.78 -23.47 -0.70
C ARG A 140 -3.11 -23.78 -0.04
N LEU A 141 -4.17 -23.11 -0.49
CA LEU A 141 -5.52 -23.31 0.01
C LEU A 141 -6.09 -24.70 -0.36
N PRO A 142 -7.01 -25.24 0.46
CA PRO A 142 -7.41 -24.78 1.80
C PRO A 142 -6.50 -25.34 2.92
N LEU A 143 -6.64 -24.83 4.15
CA LEU A 143 -6.11 -25.52 5.33
C LEU A 143 -6.75 -26.90 5.49
N SER A 144 -6.01 -27.84 6.09
CA SER A 144 -6.62 -29.09 6.56
C SER A 144 -7.53 -28.81 7.76
N ASN A 145 -8.55 -29.64 7.99
CA ASN A 145 -9.47 -29.46 9.12
C ASN A 145 -8.72 -29.34 10.47
N TYR A 146 -7.70 -30.18 10.67
CA TYR A 146 -6.86 -30.12 11.88
C TYR A 146 -6.19 -28.75 12.07
N LEU A 147 -5.61 -28.18 11.01
CA LEU A 147 -4.99 -26.86 11.10
C LEU A 147 -6.01 -25.74 11.21
N PHE A 148 -7.16 -25.86 10.55
CA PHE A 148 -8.25 -24.90 10.66
C PHE A 148 -8.69 -24.77 12.13
N ASP A 149 -8.92 -25.90 12.80
CA ASP A 149 -9.34 -25.94 14.21
C ASP A 149 -8.20 -25.46 15.14
N ALA A 150 -6.94 -25.86 14.86
CA ALA A 150 -5.78 -25.41 15.64
C ALA A 150 -5.53 -23.91 15.55
N VAL A 151 -5.67 -23.31 14.35
CA VAL A 151 -5.58 -21.85 14.14
C VAL A 151 -6.64 -21.12 14.95
N GLY A 152 -7.88 -21.63 14.96
CA GLY A 152 -8.95 -21.07 15.80
C GLY A 152 -8.58 -21.08 17.29
N ALA A 153 -8.07 -22.20 17.79
CA ALA A 153 -7.61 -22.31 19.18
C ALA A 153 -6.46 -21.35 19.51
N ILE A 154 -5.50 -21.16 18.59
CA ILE A 154 -4.38 -20.23 18.78
C ILE A 154 -4.89 -18.79 18.86
N ASN A 155 -5.73 -18.36 17.90
CA ASN A 155 -6.26 -17.00 17.87
C ASN A 155 -7.10 -16.66 19.12
N GLU A 156 -7.83 -17.64 19.68
CA GLU A 156 -8.66 -17.42 20.87
C GLU A 156 -7.85 -17.30 22.17
N HIS A 157 -6.71 -18.00 22.28
CA HIS A 157 -5.99 -18.15 23.54
C HIS A 157 -4.62 -17.45 23.61
N ALA A 158 -4.04 -17.06 22.48
CA ALA A 158 -2.80 -16.31 22.48
C ALA A 158 -3.04 -14.85 22.88
N ALA A 159 -2.18 -14.30 23.74
CA ALA A 159 -2.21 -12.87 24.03
C ALA A 159 -1.52 -12.06 22.92
N VAL A 160 -0.41 -12.59 22.41
CA VAL A 160 0.35 -12.03 21.29
C VAL A 160 0.70 -13.16 20.35
N ILE A 161 0.53 -12.95 19.04
CA ILE A 161 0.95 -13.91 18.01
C ILE A 161 2.00 -13.26 17.12
N VAL A 162 3.15 -13.93 16.99
CA VAL A 162 4.24 -13.56 16.08
C VAL A 162 4.35 -14.61 14.98
N SER A 163 3.96 -14.27 13.76
CA SER A 163 4.06 -15.18 12.62
C SER A 163 5.43 -15.09 11.93
N ILE A 164 5.98 -16.23 11.56
CA ILE A 164 7.23 -16.33 10.82
C ILE A 164 6.93 -16.45 9.33
N ASP A 165 7.59 -15.60 8.54
CA ASP A 165 7.43 -15.44 7.10
C ASP A 165 6.06 -14.89 6.67
N LEU A 166 4.99 -15.65 6.90
CA LEU A 166 3.58 -15.32 6.61
C LEU A 166 2.69 -15.92 7.70
N PRO A 167 1.55 -15.29 8.07
CA PRO A 167 0.59 -15.94 8.95
C PRO A 167 0.09 -17.24 8.35
N THR A 168 0.08 -18.31 9.16
CA THR A 168 -0.44 -19.60 8.74
C THR A 168 -1.89 -19.45 8.29
N GLY A 169 -2.17 -19.94 7.08
CA GLY A 169 -3.45 -19.78 6.42
C GLY A 169 -3.50 -18.63 5.42
N VAL A 170 -2.48 -17.78 5.30
CA VAL A 170 -2.42 -16.71 4.28
C VAL A 170 -1.58 -17.13 3.07
N THR A 171 -2.11 -16.98 1.86
CA THR A 171 -1.34 -17.24 0.62
C THR A 171 -0.35 -16.12 0.30
N ALA A 172 0.86 -16.48 -0.09
CA ALA A 172 1.96 -15.52 -0.34
C ALA A 172 1.72 -14.54 -1.50
N ASP A 173 1.00 -14.97 -2.54
CA ASP A 173 0.89 -14.22 -3.80
C ASP A 173 -0.37 -13.35 -3.88
N HIS A 174 -1.42 -13.71 -3.15
CA HIS A 174 -2.72 -13.05 -3.23
C HIS A 174 -3.32 -12.69 -1.87
N GLY A 175 -2.79 -13.21 -0.76
CA GLY A 175 -3.29 -12.90 0.59
C GLY A 175 -4.61 -13.58 0.93
N GLU A 176 -5.12 -14.48 0.09
CA GLU A 176 -6.32 -15.26 0.35
C GLU A 176 -6.12 -16.24 1.52
N THR A 177 -7.16 -16.42 2.35
CA THR A 177 -7.14 -17.36 3.48
C THR A 177 -8.00 -18.61 3.31
N GLY A 178 -9.08 -18.49 2.51
CA GLY A 178 -10.03 -19.58 2.24
C GLY A 178 -10.71 -20.15 3.49
N GLY A 179 -10.74 -19.41 4.61
CA GLY A 179 -11.26 -19.87 5.89
C GLY A 179 -10.53 -19.22 7.07
N ALA A 180 -10.09 -20.03 8.02
CA ALA A 180 -9.32 -19.57 9.17
C ALA A 180 -7.87 -19.25 8.78
N ALA A 181 -7.31 -18.19 9.36
CA ALA A 181 -5.90 -17.86 9.31
C ALA A 181 -5.46 -17.23 10.63
N ILE A 182 -4.17 -17.32 10.93
CA ILE A 182 -3.60 -16.71 12.13
C ILE A 182 -3.81 -15.19 12.10
N GLU A 183 -4.26 -14.63 13.21
CA GLU A 183 -4.40 -13.18 13.41
C GLU A 183 -3.13 -12.66 14.10
N ALA A 184 -2.07 -12.46 13.32
CA ALA A 184 -0.78 -12.08 13.87
C ALA A 184 -0.82 -10.65 14.43
N SER A 185 -0.24 -10.44 15.61
CA SER A 185 0.07 -9.09 16.11
C SER A 185 1.23 -8.49 15.31
N VAL A 186 2.22 -9.34 14.97
CA VAL A 186 3.37 -9.00 14.13
C VAL A 186 3.73 -10.17 13.22
N THR A 187 4.09 -9.89 11.98
CA THR A 187 4.67 -10.87 11.06
C THR A 187 6.14 -10.55 10.76
N LEU A 188 7.01 -11.54 10.91
CA LEU A 188 8.43 -11.48 10.62
C LEU A 188 8.70 -11.99 9.19
N ALA A 189 8.54 -11.12 8.19
CA ALA A 189 8.76 -11.47 6.79
C ALA A 189 10.24 -11.75 6.52
N ILE A 190 10.55 -12.95 6.01
CA ILE A 190 11.94 -13.37 5.79
C ILE A 190 12.47 -12.79 4.46
N GLY A 191 13.56 -12.02 4.52
CA GLY A 191 14.27 -11.45 3.37
C GLY A 191 13.56 -10.27 2.73
N LEU A 192 12.41 -10.50 2.12
CA LEU A 192 11.55 -9.48 1.52
C LEU A 192 10.08 -9.74 1.86
N PRO A 193 9.25 -8.69 1.93
CA PRO A 193 7.82 -8.84 2.12
C PRO A 193 7.17 -9.45 0.88
N LYS A 194 6.17 -10.30 1.10
CA LYS A 194 5.38 -10.95 0.05
C LYS A 194 4.15 -10.10 -0.29
N ILE A 195 3.61 -10.28 -1.49
CA ILE A 195 2.39 -9.57 -1.94
C ILE A 195 1.22 -9.83 -0.98
N GLY A 196 1.07 -11.06 -0.51
CA GLY A 196 0.01 -11.50 0.39
C GLY A 196 -0.04 -10.79 1.74
N HIS A 197 1.00 -10.06 2.15
CA HIS A 197 0.91 -9.20 3.34
C HIS A 197 0.07 -7.95 3.15
N TYR A 198 -0.22 -7.57 1.91
CA TYR A 198 -0.83 -6.28 1.58
C TYR A 198 -2.14 -6.41 0.81
N THR A 199 -2.49 -7.62 0.37
CA THR A 199 -3.68 -7.92 -0.42
C THR A 199 -4.67 -8.78 0.37
N GLU A 200 -5.96 -8.66 0.03
CA GLU A 200 -7.07 -9.42 0.62
C GLU A 200 -7.04 -9.50 2.16
N ASP A 201 -7.44 -10.65 2.70
CA ASP A 201 -7.46 -10.95 4.12
C ASP A 201 -6.04 -10.91 4.71
N GLY A 202 -5.02 -11.26 3.94
CA GLY A 202 -3.63 -11.29 4.39
C GLY A 202 -3.14 -9.96 4.97
N ALA A 203 -3.67 -8.83 4.47
CA ALA A 203 -3.43 -7.50 5.02
C ALA A 203 -4.00 -7.30 6.43
N GLN A 204 -5.08 -7.99 6.80
CA GLN A 204 -5.71 -7.94 8.12
C GLN A 204 -5.06 -8.94 9.08
N HIS A 205 -4.57 -10.07 8.54
CA HIS A 205 -3.96 -11.14 9.32
C HIS A 205 -2.47 -10.95 9.61
N SER A 206 -1.76 -10.09 8.87
CA SER A 206 -0.31 -9.93 9.02
C SER A 206 0.12 -9.05 10.21
N GLY A 207 -0.79 -8.28 10.80
CA GLY A 207 -0.45 -7.33 11.86
C GLY A 207 0.59 -6.30 11.42
N ALA A 208 1.45 -5.85 12.34
CA ALA A 208 2.60 -5.03 11.95
C ALA A 208 3.66 -5.90 11.24
N LEU A 209 4.21 -5.41 10.14
CA LEU A 209 5.19 -6.17 9.36
C LEU A 209 6.62 -5.76 9.68
N LYS A 210 7.46 -6.74 10.03
CA LYS A 210 8.91 -6.55 10.19
C LYS A 210 9.65 -7.44 9.21
N VAL A 211 10.46 -6.85 8.33
CA VAL A 211 11.34 -7.62 7.45
C VAL A 211 12.60 -8.03 8.21
N LEU A 212 12.85 -9.32 8.28
CA LEU A 212 14.10 -9.89 8.80
C LEU A 212 15.12 -10.03 7.67
N ASP A 213 16.30 -9.44 7.87
CA ASP A 213 17.43 -9.65 6.98
C ASP A 213 18.05 -11.03 7.26
N ALA A 214 17.67 -12.00 6.43
CA ALA A 214 18.15 -13.38 6.51
C ALA A 214 19.57 -13.58 5.95
N GLY A 215 20.27 -12.51 5.56
CA GLY A 215 21.64 -12.57 5.05
C GLY A 215 21.76 -12.79 3.53
N PHE A 216 20.66 -12.68 2.79
CA PHE A 216 20.69 -12.76 1.32
C PHE A 216 21.56 -11.66 0.70
N PRO A 217 22.29 -11.93 -0.40
CA PRO A 217 23.09 -10.92 -1.09
C PRO A 217 22.23 -9.72 -1.53
N LYS A 218 22.60 -8.50 -1.10
CA LYS A 218 21.82 -7.27 -1.35
C LYS A 218 21.47 -7.03 -2.82
N GLN A 219 22.36 -7.42 -3.75
CA GLN A 219 22.13 -7.27 -5.19
C GLN A 219 20.98 -8.13 -5.73
N LEU A 220 20.63 -9.23 -5.05
CA LEU A 220 19.47 -10.06 -5.40
C LEU A 220 18.16 -9.49 -4.84
N LEU A 221 18.24 -8.63 -3.82
CA LEU A 221 17.08 -8.00 -3.18
C LEU A 221 16.55 -6.79 -3.95
N SER A 222 17.36 -6.21 -4.84
CA SER A 222 16.95 -5.16 -5.77
C SER A 222 16.29 -5.72 -7.04
N GLY A 223 15.53 -4.88 -7.74
CA GLY A 223 14.82 -5.24 -8.97
C GLY A 223 13.35 -5.55 -8.74
N GLY A 224 12.76 -6.31 -9.66
CA GLY A 224 11.31 -6.53 -9.73
C GLY A 224 10.56 -5.29 -10.20
N ASP A 225 9.25 -5.44 -10.38
CA ASP A 225 8.36 -4.35 -10.79
C ASP A 225 7.45 -3.88 -9.66
N THR A 226 7.48 -4.51 -8.48
CA THR A 226 6.57 -4.23 -7.37
C THR A 226 7.33 -3.79 -6.13
N ALA A 227 6.94 -2.65 -5.54
CA ALA A 227 7.61 -2.09 -4.37
C ALA A 227 6.66 -1.41 -3.38
N LEU A 228 6.93 -1.56 -2.08
CA LEU A 228 6.32 -0.80 -1.00
C LEU A 228 6.93 0.62 -0.92
N LEU A 229 6.07 1.63 -0.80
CA LEU A 229 6.46 3.00 -0.48
C LEU A 229 6.83 3.08 1.01
N THR A 230 8.14 3.14 1.26
CA THR A 230 8.73 3.21 2.60
C THR A 230 9.26 4.61 2.88
N HIS A 231 9.31 5.01 4.15
CA HIS A 231 9.85 6.32 4.58
C HIS A 231 11.23 6.66 3.98
N GLU A 232 12.14 5.70 3.93
CA GLU A 232 13.45 5.86 3.28
C GLU A 232 13.34 6.15 1.77
N GLY A 233 12.39 5.51 1.09
CA GLY A 233 12.14 5.72 -0.35
C GLY A 233 11.53 7.09 -0.62
N ILE A 234 10.72 7.58 0.32
CA ILE A 234 10.07 8.88 0.26
C ILE A 234 11.09 10.02 0.39
N THR A 235 12.02 9.90 1.34
CA THR A 235 13.06 10.92 1.55
C THR A 235 13.92 11.13 0.30
N ASN A 236 14.18 10.05 -0.45
CA ASN A 236 14.91 10.12 -1.73
C ASN A 236 14.12 10.80 -2.85
N ILE A 237 12.79 10.83 -2.76
CA ILE A 237 11.89 11.45 -3.74
C ILE A 237 11.67 12.93 -3.42
N TYR A 238 11.61 13.29 -2.14
CA TYR A 238 11.39 14.67 -1.70
C TYR A 238 12.55 15.57 -2.14
N ARG A 239 12.24 16.69 -2.79
CA ARG A 239 13.24 17.67 -3.24
C ARG A 239 12.96 19.04 -2.61
N PRO A 240 13.98 19.71 -2.04
CA PRO A 240 13.81 21.04 -1.49
C PRO A 240 13.45 22.04 -2.60
N ARG A 241 12.61 23.01 -2.27
CA ARG A 241 12.20 24.05 -3.21
C ARG A 241 13.33 25.05 -3.45
N ASN A 242 13.48 25.48 -4.69
CA ASN A 242 14.42 26.55 -5.03
C ASN A 242 13.96 27.88 -4.39
N LYS A 243 14.78 28.42 -3.47
CA LYS A 243 14.52 29.67 -2.74
C LYS A 243 14.42 30.91 -3.65
N PHE A 244 14.93 30.83 -4.87
CA PHE A 244 14.92 31.91 -5.86
C PHE A 244 13.87 31.73 -6.97
N ALA A 245 13.01 30.70 -6.88
CA ALA A 245 11.95 30.46 -7.84
C ALA A 245 10.76 31.43 -7.69
N HIS A 246 9.98 31.58 -8.75
CA HIS A 246 8.75 32.39 -8.75
C HIS A 246 7.52 31.48 -8.82
N LYS A 247 6.32 32.05 -8.63
CA LYS A 247 5.05 31.28 -8.65
C LYS A 247 4.88 30.42 -9.91
N ASN A 248 5.24 30.92 -11.10
CA ASN A 248 5.12 30.15 -12.34
C ASN A 248 6.08 28.94 -12.41
N THR A 249 7.14 28.92 -11.59
CA THR A 249 8.06 27.77 -11.50
C THR A 249 7.40 26.57 -10.82
N PHE A 250 6.33 26.78 -10.06
CA PHE A 250 5.65 25.73 -9.29
C PHE A 250 4.31 25.34 -9.90
N GLY A 251 4.16 25.57 -11.19
CA GLY A 251 3.01 25.18 -11.99
C GLY A 251 1.70 25.90 -11.65
N HIS A 252 0.74 25.72 -12.55
CA HIS A 252 -0.64 26.17 -12.44
C HIS A 252 -1.59 24.99 -12.57
N CYS A 253 -2.24 24.62 -11.46
CA CYS A 253 -3.24 23.55 -11.44
C CYS A 253 -4.66 24.10 -11.64
N LEU A 254 -5.41 23.52 -12.58
CA LEU A 254 -6.85 23.74 -12.71
C LEU A 254 -7.60 22.60 -12.03
N VAL A 255 -8.58 22.90 -11.19
CA VAL A 255 -9.49 21.92 -10.61
C VAL A 255 -10.89 22.20 -11.15
N VAL A 256 -11.47 21.23 -11.85
CA VAL A 256 -12.79 21.30 -12.48
C VAL A 256 -13.75 20.40 -11.74
N GLY A 257 -14.78 20.98 -11.15
CA GLY A 257 -15.57 20.29 -10.15
C GLY A 257 -16.82 21.05 -9.75
N GLY A 258 -17.46 20.52 -8.71
CA GLY A 258 -18.56 21.17 -8.03
C GLY A 258 -19.86 21.17 -8.81
N SER A 259 -20.93 20.82 -8.11
CA SER A 259 -22.30 20.92 -8.56
C SER A 259 -23.14 21.33 -7.37
N GLN A 260 -24.44 21.53 -7.57
CA GLN A 260 -25.37 21.81 -6.50
C GLN A 260 -25.19 20.79 -5.34
N GLY A 261 -24.86 21.29 -4.15
CA GLY A 261 -24.60 20.48 -2.95
C GLY A 261 -23.23 19.79 -2.86
N LEU A 262 -22.39 19.86 -3.90
CA LEU A 262 -21.09 19.17 -3.99
C LEU A 262 -19.90 20.12 -4.26
N THR A 263 -20.11 21.44 -4.18
CA THR A 263 -19.04 22.46 -4.28
C THR A 263 -17.91 22.26 -3.27
N GLY A 264 -18.20 21.63 -2.12
CA GLY A 264 -17.19 21.32 -1.10
C GLY A 264 -16.08 20.39 -1.59
N ALA A 265 -16.38 19.44 -2.48
CA ALA A 265 -15.40 18.54 -3.09
C ALA A 265 -14.37 19.33 -3.92
N LEU A 266 -14.86 20.23 -4.78
CA LEU A 266 -14.03 21.16 -5.56
C LEU A 266 -13.16 22.04 -4.64
N MET A 267 -13.73 22.57 -3.55
CA MET A 267 -12.99 23.40 -2.61
C MET A 267 -11.86 22.62 -1.93
N MET A 268 -12.12 21.42 -1.43
CA MET A 268 -11.11 20.58 -0.76
C MET A 268 -9.97 20.20 -1.70
N ALA A 269 -10.29 19.76 -2.92
CA ALA A 269 -9.28 19.46 -3.95
C ALA A 269 -8.45 20.69 -4.34
N SER A 270 -9.08 21.86 -4.49
CA SER A 270 -8.36 23.08 -4.85
C SER A 270 -7.47 23.58 -3.70
N GLN A 271 -7.94 23.47 -2.47
CA GLN A 271 -7.16 23.84 -1.28
C GLN A 271 -5.99 22.89 -1.06
N SER A 272 -6.18 21.59 -1.22
CA SER A 272 -5.09 20.62 -1.07
C SER A 272 -4.04 20.79 -2.16
N ALA A 273 -4.44 21.07 -3.41
CA ALA A 273 -3.52 21.43 -4.50
C ALA A 273 -2.68 22.67 -4.17
N LEU A 274 -3.28 23.70 -3.56
CA LEU A 274 -2.53 24.88 -3.14
C LEU A 274 -1.57 24.56 -1.98
N LYS A 275 -2.02 23.77 -1.00
CA LYS A 275 -1.28 23.45 0.22
C LYS A 275 -0.06 22.56 0.00
N VAL A 276 -0.04 21.74 -1.07
CA VAL A 276 1.16 21.02 -1.52
C VAL A 276 2.18 21.92 -2.22
N GLY A 277 1.91 23.22 -2.31
CA GLY A 277 2.87 24.22 -2.72
C GLY A 277 2.83 24.61 -4.19
N THR A 278 1.77 24.24 -4.92
CA THR A 278 1.56 24.66 -6.30
C THR A 278 1.51 26.18 -6.41
N GLY A 279 2.12 26.73 -7.46
CA GLY A 279 2.31 28.16 -7.60
C GLY A 279 1.02 28.94 -7.83
N LEU A 280 0.11 28.37 -8.62
CA LEU A 280 -1.20 28.92 -8.92
C LEU A 280 -2.25 27.79 -8.92
N VAL A 281 -3.45 28.09 -8.41
CA VAL A 281 -4.59 27.18 -8.48
C VAL A 281 -5.82 27.93 -8.96
N THR A 282 -6.53 27.35 -9.92
CA THR A 282 -7.83 27.83 -10.38
C THR A 282 -8.89 26.75 -10.12
N ALA A 283 -9.99 27.12 -9.47
CA ALA A 283 -11.18 26.29 -9.29
C ALA A 283 -12.26 26.70 -10.30
N SER A 284 -12.70 25.77 -11.15
CA SER A 284 -13.77 26.00 -12.12
C SER A 284 -14.98 25.13 -11.82
N THR A 285 -16.16 25.74 -11.82
CA THR A 285 -17.44 25.04 -11.63
C THR A 285 -18.47 25.46 -12.69
N TRP A 286 -19.63 24.82 -12.69
CA TRP A 286 -20.74 25.21 -13.55
C TRP A 286 -21.24 26.61 -13.20
N ASP A 287 -21.72 27.37 -14.20
CA ASP A 287 -22.22 28.74 -14.03
C ASP A 287 -23.26 28.86 -12.91
N ASP A 288 -24.19 27.90 -12.84
CA ASP A 288 -25.24 27.81 -11.82
C ASP A 288 -24.71 27.63 -10.38
N ASN A 289 -23.46 27.20 -10.19
CA ASN A 289 -22.82 27.01 -8.87
C ASN A 289 -21.70 28.02 -8.58
N TYR A 290 -21.37 28.90 -9.54
CA TYR A 290 -20.24 29.82 -9.40
C TYR A 290 -20.40 30.77 -8.21
N ALA A 291 -21.61 31.30 -8.00
CA ALA A 291 -21.88 32.19 -6.87
C ALA A 291 -21.66 31.51 -5.51
N GLU A 292 -22.07 30.24 -5.39
CA GLU A 292 -21.84 29.46 -4.16
C GLU A 292 -20.34 29.24 -3.93
N LEU A 293 -19.61 28.79 -4.97
CA LEU A 293 -18.17 28.60 -4.91
C LEU A 293 -17.45 29.88 -4.50
N ALA A 294 -17.71 30.99 -5.20
CA ALA A 294 -17.06 32.28 -4.97
C ALA A 294 -17.30 32.82 -3.55
N SER A 295 -18.42 32.46 -2.91
CA SER A 295 -18.73 32.89 -1.54
C SER A 295 -18.00 32.11 -0.44
N ARG A 296 -17.44 30.93 -0.76
CA ARG A 296 -16.89 29.98 0.23
C ARG A 296 -15.42 29.62 0.00
N ILE A 297 -14.93 29.69 -1.24
CA ILE A 297 -13.53 29.42 -1.60
C ILE A 297 -12.60 30.42 -0.88
N ILE A 298 -11.40 29.96 -0.52
CA ILE A 298 -10.37 30.83 0.04
C ILE A 298 -9.85 31.82 -1.03
N PRO A 299 -9.48 33.06 -0.66
CA PRO A 299 -9.18 34.13 -1.60
C PRO A 299 -7.93 33.90 -2.47
N GLU A 300 -7.04 33.00 -2.07
CA GLU A 300 -5.83 32.65 -2.81
C GLU A 300 -6.12 31.85 -4.08
N ILE A 301 -7.28 31.18 -4.14
CA ILE A 301 -7.68 30.34 -5.27
C ILE A 301 -8.43 31.19 -6.29
N MET A 302 -7.96 31.20 -7.53
CA MET A 302 -8.66 31.84 -8.64
C MET A 302 -9.93 31.05 -8.97
N THR A 303 -10.99 31.72 -9.40
CA THR A 303 -12.23 31.03 -9.80
C THR A 303 -12.53 31.19 -11.28
N GLY A 304 -13.18 30.19 -11.86
CA GLY A 304 -13.62 30.19 -13.25
C GLY A 304 -14.95 29.46 -13.44
N ILE A 305 -15.48 29.55 -14.67
CA ILE A 305 -16.71 28.86 -15.08
C ILE A 305 -16.34 27.83 -16.14
N VAL A 306 -16.94 26.64 -16.06
CA VAL A 306 -16.87 25.64 -17.13
C VAL A 306 -17.82 26.06 -18.25
N PRO A 307 -17.34 26.30 -19.48
CA PRO A 307 -18.19 26.68 -20.60
C PRO A 307 -19.25 25.61 -20.87
N THR A 308 -20.50 26.03 -21.04
CA THR A 308 -21.64 25.14 -21.33
C THR A 308 -22.02 25.08 -22.81
N GLU A 309 -21.54 26.04 -23.60
CA GLU A 309 -21.71 26.09 -25.05
C GLU A 309 -20.44 25.62 -25.78
N PRO A 310 -20.56 25.09 -27.02
CA PRO A 310 -19.41 24.69 -27.82
C PRO A 310 -18.49 25.89 -28.07
N VAL A 311 -17.28 25.85 -27.52
CA VAL A 311 -16.23 26.84 -27.77
C VAL A 311 -15.40 26.38 -28.98
N ASP A 312 -14.81 27.31 -29.74
CA ASP A 312 -13.85 26.96 -30.79
C ASP A 312 -12.70 26.13 -30.17
N VAL A 313 -12.41 24.97 -30.74
CA VAL A 313 -11.32 24.08 -30.32
C VAL A 313 -10.01 24.84 -30.14
N LYS A 314 -9.71 25.80 -31.03
CA LYS A 314 -8.49 26.62 -30.92
C LYS A 314 -8.48 27.53 -29.71
N GLU A 315 -9.63 28.04 -29.32
CA GLU A 315 -9.80 28.87 -28.13
C GLU A 315 -9.69 28.01 -26.87
N THR A 316 -10.35 26.85 -26.83
CA THR A 316 -10.22 25.86 -25.74
C THR A 316 -8.77 25.46 -25.51
N ILE A 317 -8.01 25.10 -26.56
CA ILE A 317 -6.59 24.75 -26.43
C ILE A 317 -5.77 25.91 -25.88
N ARG A 318 -6.04 27.15 -26.34
CA ARG A 318 -5.32 28.33 -25.86
C ARG A 318 -5.62 28.61 -24.39
N GLU A 319 -6.86 28.48 -23.96
CA GLU A 319 -7.25 28.68 -22.56
C GLU A 319 -6.71 27.60 -21.63
N LEU A 320 -6.74 26.34 -22.07
CA LEU A 320 -6.19 25.23 -21.28
C LEU A 320 -4.66 25.24 -21.25
N GLY A 321 -4.00 25.78 -22.28
CA GLY A 321 -2.54 25.83 -22.40
C GLY A 321 -1.82 26.71 -21.37
N ARG A 322 -2.56 27.44 -20.52
CA ARG A 322 -1.98 28.19 -19.37
C ARG A 322 -1.79 27.33 -18.12
N TYR A 323 -2.38 26.14 -18.09
CA TYR A 323 -2.30 25.23 -16.95
C TYR A 323 -1.28 24.13 -17.22
N ASP A 324 -0.62 23.70 -16.15
CA ASP A 324 0.38 22.62 -16.20
C ASP A 324 -0.25 21.26 -15.87
N ALA A 325 -1.33 21.22 -15.09
CA ALA A 325 -2.13 20.02 -14.87
C ALA A 325 -3.60 20.34 -14.60
N ILE A 326 -4.49 19.38 -14.86
CA ILE A 326 -5.93 19.51 -14.61
C ILE A 326 -6.40 18.37 -13.70
N VAL A 327 -7.12 18.69 -12.63
CA VAL A 327 -7.94 17.76 -11.87
C VAL A 327 -9.38 17.91 -12.33
N VAL A 328 -10.06 16.82 -12.65
CA VAL A 328 -11.45 16.83 -13.12
C VAL A 328 -12.26 15.77 -12.40
N GLY A 329 -13.46 16.14 -11.95
CA GLY A 329 -14.43 15.20 -11.38
C GLY A 329 -14.94 15.48 -9.98
N PRO A 330 -14.14 16.01 -9.02
CA PRO A 330 -14.60 16.24 -7.63
C PRO A 330 -15.92 17.02 -7.57
N GLY A 331 -17.00 16.29 -7.25
CA GLY A 331 -18.35 16.84 -7.16
C GLY A 331 -18.95 17.41 -8.45
N MET A 332 -18.53 17.01 -9.65
CA MET A 332 -19.08 17.56 -10.91
C MET A 332 -20.54 17.18 -11.17
N GLY A 333 -21.05 16.15 -10.49
CA GLY A 333 -22.37 15.56 -10.73
C GLY A 333 -22.36 14.58 -11.89
N ARG A 334 -23.40 13.73 -11.97
CA ARG A 334 -23.47 12.61 -12.92
C ARG A 334 -24.44 12.91 -14.05
N THR A 335 -23.96 13.67 -15.04
CA THR A 335 -24.80 14.19 -16.13
C THR A 335 -24.06 14.12 -17.46
N GLU A 336 -24.80 14.23 -18.57
CA GLU A 336 -24.19 14.33 -19.91
C GLU A 336 -23.29 15.56 -20.07
N ARG A 337 -23.60 16.68 -19.37
CA ARG A 337 -22.70 17.85 -19.36
C ARG A 337 -21.35 17.53 -18.73
N THR A 338 -21.33 16.71 -17.66
CA THR A 338 -20.10 16.22 -17.04
C THR A 338 -19.29 15.39 -18.02
N ARG A 339 -19.93 14.39 -18.67
CA ARG A 339 -19.24 13.55 -19.64
C ARG A 339 -18.63 14.36 -20.78
N ARG A 340 -19.39 15.31 -21.34
CA ARG A 340 -18.90 16.19 -22.42
C ARG A 340 -17.66 16.96 -21.97
N ALA A 341 -17.72 17.64 -20.82
CA ALA A 341 -16.59 18.41 -20.31
C ALA A 341 -15.34 17.53 -20.06
N VAL A 342 -15.52 16.32 -19.52
CA VAL A 342 -14.41 15.38 -19.30
C VAL A 342 -13.77 14.96 -20.62
N ILE A 343 -14.58 14.58 -21.62
CA ILE A 343 -14.08 14.21 -22.95
C ILE A 343 -13.37 15.40 -23.61
N ASP A 344 -13.95 16.60 -23.56
CA ASP A 344 -13.35 17.80 -24.15
C ASP A 344 -11.98 18.13 -23.52
N ILE A 345 -11.84 17.99 -22.19
CA ILE A 345 -10.55 18.16 -21.49
C ILE A 345 -9.56 17.08 -21.95
N LEU A 346 -10.00 15.82 -22.00
CA LEU A 346 -9.15 14.69 -22.40
C LEU A 346 -8.74 14.75 -23.88
N ASP A 347 -9.48 15.41 -24.76
CA ASP A 347 -9.12 15.52 -26.17
C ASP A 347 -8.20 16.72 -26.43
N ASN A 348 -8.37 17.81 -25.67
CA ASN A 348 -7.75 19.11 -25.99
C ASN A 348 -6.61 19.54 -25.05
N PHE A 349 -6.47 18.94 -23.87
CA PHE A 349 -5.36 19.26 -22.96
C PHE A 349 -4.21 18.27 -23.07
N TYR A 350 -3.00 18.77 -23.36
CA TYR A 350 -1.82 17.94 -23.58
C TYR A 350 -0.94 17.70 -22.35
N GLY A 351 -1.27 18.31 -21.21
CA GLY A 351 -0.61 18.03 -19.93
C GLY A 351 -1.27 16.89 -19.14
N PRO A 352 -0.79 16.61 -17.92
CA PRO A 352 -1.38 15.65 -17.00
C PRO A 352 -2.83 15.94 -16.62
N VAL A 353 -3.70 14.93 -16.70
CA VAL A 353 -5.11 15.01 -16.26
C VAL A 353 -5.38 14.00 -15.17
N ILE A 354 -5.75 14.47 -14.00
CA ILE A 354 -6.18 13.67 -12.86
C ILE A 354 -7.69 13.52 -12.95
N VAL A 355 -8.16 12.29 -13.13
CA VAL A 355 -9.57 11.94 -13.29
C VAL A 355 -10.05 11.26 -12.01
N ASP A 356 -10.94 11.92 -11.27
CA ASP A 356 -11.47 11.41 -9.98
C ASP A 356 -13.00 11.35 -9.97
N ALA A 357 -13.56 10.55 -9.06
CA ALA A 357 -14.97 10.55 -8.69
C ALA A 357 -15.96 10.55 -9.88
N ASP A 358 -16.77 11.61 -10.03
CA ASP A 358 -17.80 11.70 -11.07
C ASP A 358 -17.22 11.72 -12.49
N ALA A 359 -15.97 12.17 -12.69
CA ALA A 359 -15.32 12.09 -13.99
C ALA A 359 -14.95 10.65 -14.36
N ILE A 360 -14.51 9.83 -13.39
CA ILE A 360 -14.31 8.39 -13.61
C ILE A 360 -15.63 7.73 -14.00
N ARG A 361 -16.71 8.05 -13.28
CA ARG A 361 -18.05 7.52 -13.53
C ARG A 361 -18.66 7.99 -14.85
N ALA A 362 -18.24 9.13 -15.36
CA ALA A 362 -18.68 9.64 -16.66
C ALA A 362 -18.01 8.89 -17.83
N LEU A 363 -16.89 8.21 -17.58
CA LEU A 363 -16.13 7.44 -18.55
C LEU A 363 -16.48 5.95 -18.49
N SER A 364 -16.12 5.23 -19.54
CA SER A 364 -16.21 3.78 -19.61
C SER A 364 -15.10 3.24 -20.48
N LEU A 365 -14.44 2.16 -20.05
CA LEU A 365 -13.31 1.57 -20.77
C LEU A 365 -13.63 1.31 -22.25
N ASP A 366 -14.73 0.61 -22.56
CA ASP A 366 -15.06 0.20 -23.94
C ASP A 366 -15.24 1.37 -24.92
N ARG A 367 -15.75 2.51 -24.45
CA ARG A 367 -15.99 3.68 -25.31
C ARG A 367 -14.78 4.60 -25.41
N ASP A 368 -14.00 4.68 -24.35
CA ASP A 368 -13.04 5.77 -24.16
C ASP A 368 -11.57 5.29 -24.20
N VAL A 369 -11.31 3.98 -24.33
CA VAL A 369 -9.95 3.40 -24.29
C VAL A 369 -9.00 3.98 -25.35
N GLU A 370 -9.47 4.20 -26.59
CA GLU A 370 -8.61 4.74 -27.64
C GLU A 370 -8.20 6.19 -27.36
N LEU A 371 -9.12 7.00 -26.81
CA LEU A 371 -8.83 8.35 -26.36
C LEU A 371 -7.76 8.31 -25.26
N LEU A 372 -7.95 7.49 -24.23
CA LEU A 372 -7.00 7.37 -23.12
C LEU A 372 -5.62 6.91 -23.59
N ARG A 373 -5.57 5.90 -24.46
CA ARG A 373 -4.32 5.32 -24.96
C ARG A 373 -3.52 6.29 -25.82
N THR A 374 -4.18 7.15 -26.60
CA THR A 374 -3.52 8.02 -27.59
C THR A 374 -3.24 9.44 -27.08
N ARG A 375 -3.67 9.77 -25.85
CA ARG A 375 -3.35 11.06 -25.22
C ARG A 375 -1.85 11.29 -25.12
N ARG A 376 -1.44 12.53 -25.43
CA ARG A 376 -0.04 12.97 -25.32
C ARG A 376 0.40 13.16 -23.87
N GLY A 377 -0.48 13.75 -23.06
CA GLY A 377 -0.27 13.94 -21.62
C GLY A 377 -0.72 12.73 -20.84
N GLN A 378 -0.10 12.51 -19.68
CA GLN A 378 -0.46 11.41 -18.80
C GLN A 378 -1.89 11.57 -18.26
N THR A 379 -2.63 10.47 -18.21
CA THR A 379 -3.93 10.43 -17.50
C THR A 379 -3.71 9.67 -16.19
N ILE A 380 -4.16 10.25 -15.08
CA ILE A 380 -4.01 9.68 -13.74
C ILE A 380 -5.40 9.46 -13.17
N PHE A 381 -5.79 8.20 -13.04
CA PHE A 381 -7.05 7.82 -12.41
C PHE A 381 -6.85 7.63 -10.92
N THR A 382 -7.79 8.11 -10.10
CA THR A 382 -7.76 7.92 -8.64
C THR A 382 -8.98 7.15 -8.11
N PRO A 383 -9.38 5.99 -8.68
CA PRO A 383 -10.62 5.33 -8.34
C PRO A 383 -10.53 4.68 -6.96
N HIS A 384 -11.63 4.67 -6.21
CA HIS A 384 -11.82 3.64 -5.19
C HIS A 384 -12.17 2.29 -5.85
N ILE A 385 -12.11 1.17 -5.11
CA ILE A 385 -12.38 -0.19 -5.65
C ILE A 385 -13.67 -0.27 -6.48
N GLY A 386 -14.80 0.26 -5.96
CA GLY A 386 -16.06 0.29 -6.70
C GLY A 386 -16.06 1.14 -7.99
N GLU A 387 -15.32 2.24 -8.04
CA GLU A 387 -15.17 3.06 -9.26
C GLU A 387 -14.31 2.34 -10.29
N PHE A 388 -13.23 1.71 -9.84
CA PHE A 388 -12.37 0.90 -10.69
C PHE A 388 -13.16 -0.27 -11.30
N ALA A 389 -13.90 -1.02 -10.47
CA ALA A 389 -14.74 -2.12 -10.91
C ALA A 389 -15.77 -1.67 -11.96
N ALA A 390 -16.47 -0.57 -11.69
CA ALA A 390 -17.45 -0.01 -12.63
C ALA A 390 -16.82 0.44 -13.96
N PHE A 391 -15.66 1.13 -13.90
CA PHE A 391 -14.95 1.58 -15.10
C PHE A 391 -14.41 0.40 -15.92
N ALA A 392 -13.93 -0.65 -15.24
CA ALA A 392 -13.34 -1.85 -15.83
C ALA A 392 -14.38 -2.87 -16.33
N GLY A 393 -15.66 -2.73 -15.97
CA GLY A 393 -16.68 -3.74 -16.26
C GLY A 393 -16.53 -5.01 -15.40
N LEU A 394 -16.03 -4.87 -14.17
CA LEU A 394 -15.79 -5.95 -13.21
C LEU A 394 -16.68 -5.78 -11.97
N THR A 395 -16.77 -6.83 -11.15
CA THR A 395 -17.30 -6.75 -9.79
C THR A 395 -16.21 -6.31 -8.80
N THR A 396 -16.61 -5.78 -7.65
CA THR A 396 -15.65 -5.41 -6.58
C THR A 396 -14.89 -6.62 -6.05
N ALA A 397 -15.53 -7.78 -5.96
CA ALA A 397 -14.90 -9.03 -5.52
C ALA A 397 -13.80 -9.49 -6.48
N GLU A 398 -14.01 -9.35 -7.80
CA GLU A 398 -12.97 -9.69 -8.78
C GLU A 398 -11.74 -8.77 -8.70
N VAL A 399 -11.94 -7.50 -8.32
CA VAL A 399 -10.83 -6.55 -8.14
C VAL A 399 -10.09 -6.82 -6.84
N LEU A 400 -10.81 -7.10 -5.75
CA LEU A 400 -10.20 -7.39 -4.45
C LEU A 400 -9.35 -8.67 -4.48
N LYS A 401 -9.78 -9.67 -5.27
CA LYS A 401 -9.07 -10.95 -5.42
C LYS A 401 -7.63 -10.84 -5.91
N ASP A 402 -7.40 -9.92 -6.84
CA ASP A 402 -6.09 -9.74 -7.44
C ASP A 402 -5.89 -8.29 -7.91
N PRO A 403 -5.78 -7.34 -6.97
CA PRO A 403 -5.84 -5.92 -7.28
C PRO A 403 -4.64 -5.49 -8.12
N ILE A 404 -3.47 -6.09 -7.90
CA ILE A 404 -2.24 -5.79 -8.62
C ILE A 404 -2.34 -6.24 -10.08
N SER A 405 -2.83 -7.46 -10.34
CA SER A 405 -3.01 -7.93 -11.71
C SER A 405 -4.04 -7.09 -12.46
N LYS A 406 -5.19 -6.80 -11.84
CA LYS A 406 -6.22 -5.96 -12.45
C LYS A 406 -5.76 -4.54 -12.71
N LEU A 407 -4.96 -3.98 -11.79
CA LEU A 407 -4.30 -2.71 -11.96
C LEU A 407 -3.37 -2.72 -13.18
N LYS A 408 -2.46 -3.70 -13.29
CA LYS A 408 -1.55 -3.85 -14.44
C LYS A 408 -2.31 -3.97 -15.76
N GLU A 409 -3.32 -4.83 -15.81
CA GLU A 409 -4.19 -4.98 -17.00
C GLU A 409 -4.82 -3.65 -17.44
N MET A 410 -5.25 -2.82 -16.48
CA MET A 410 -5.90 -1.55 -16.77
C MET A 410 -4.91 -0.48 -17.24
N VAL A 411 -3.74 -0.42 -16.61
CA VAL A 411 -2.62 0.44 -17.04
C VAL A 411 -2.24 0.12 -18.48
N ASP A 412 -2.05 -1.16 -18.81
CA ASP A 412 -1.66 -1.60 -20.16
C ASP A 412 -2.72 -1.23 -21.21
N LYS A 413 -4.00 -1.40 -20.89
CA LYS A 413 -5.10 -1.10 -21.81
C LYS A 413 -5.22 0.40 -22.10
N THR A 414 -4.98 1.24 -21.10
CA THR A 414 -5.30 2.67 -21.13
C THR A 414 -4.08 3.59 -21.25
N ASN A 415 -2.86 3.06 -21.10
CA ASN A 415 -1.61 3.84 -21.00
C ASN A 415 -1.70 4.96 -19.93
N SER A 416 -2.44 4.69 -18.86
CA SER A 416 -2.71 5.66 -17.79
C SER A 416 -2.05 5.24 -16.48
N CYS A 417 -1.75 6.21 -15.63
CA CYS A 417 -1.42 5.94 -14.23
C CYS A 417 -2.71 5.68 -13.46
N ILE A 418 -2.70 4.73 -12.54
CA ILE A 418 -3.89 4.40 -11.75
C ILE A 418 -3.49 4.31 -10.28
N ILE A 419 -4.15 5.10 -9.44
CA ILE A 419 -4.05 5.08 -7.99
C ILE A 419 -5.33 4.43 -7.46
N LEU A 420 -5.30 3.11 -7.30
CA LEU A 420 -6.41 2.32 -6.79
C LEU A 420 -6.49 2.49 -5.27
N LYS A 421 -7.46 3.29 -4.82
CA LYS A 421 -7.65 3.66 -3.41
C LYS A 421 -8.31 2.52 -2.64
N GLY A 422 -7.79 2.27 -1.45
CA GLY A 422 -8.27 1.30 -0.46
C GLY A 422 -7.47 1.42 0.84
N ALA A 423 -7.74 0.54 1.81
CA ALA A 423 -6.92 0.45 3.03
C ALA A 423 -5.43 0.19 2.68
N CYS A 424 -5.22 -0.63 1.65
CA CYS A 424 -4.00 -0.69 0.88
C CYS A 424 -4.23 0.07 -0.45
N THR A 425 -3.40 1.06 -0.75
CA THR A 425 -3.46 1.81 -2.01
C THR A 425 -2.42 1.28 -2.98
N TYR A 426 -2.83 0.97 -4.22
CA TYR A 426 -1.95 0.46 -5.26
C TYR A 426 -1.78 1.50 -6.37
N LEU A 427 -0.55 1.79 -6.76
CA LEU A 427 -0.23 2.70 -7.84
C LEU A 427 0.37 1.91 -9.00
N GLY A 428 -0.25 1.98 -10.17
CA GLY A 428 0.25 1.35 -11.39
C GLY A 428 0.68 2.43 -12.38
N PHE A 429 1.86 2.26 -12.97
CA PHE A 429 2.44 3.20 -13.92
C PHE A 429 2.62 2.58 -15.31
N PRO A 430 2.48 3.35 -16.41
CA PRO A 430 2.69 2.84 -17.77
C PRO A 430 4.09 2.30 -18.06
N THR A 431 5.06 2.59 -17.18
CA THR A 431 6.42 2.06 -17.23
C THR A 431 6.52 0.61 -16.73
N GLY A 432 5.45 0.07 -16.13
CA GLY A 432 5.31 -1.31 -15.67
C GLY A 432 5.44 -1.45 -14.15
N GLU A 433 5.98 -0.45 -13.45
CA GLU A 433 6.12 -0.49 -12.01
C GLU A 433 4.77 -0.36 -11.29
N VAL A 434 4.67 -1.12 -10.20
CA VAL A 434 3.59 -1.07 -9.22
C VAL A 434 4.16 -0.68 -7.87
N PHE A 435 3.53 0.33 -7.25
CA PHE A 435 3.84 0.72 -5.90
C PHE A 435 2.68 0.41 -4.97
N ILE A 436 3.01 -0.09 -3.78
CA ILE A 436 2.06 -0.39 -2.70
C ILE A 436 2.26 0.66 -1.62
N ASN A 437 1.18 1.31 -1.20
CA ASN A 437 1.14 2.16 -0.03
C ASN A 437 0.22 1.53 1.01
N TYR A 438 0.82 1.01 2.08
CA TYR A 438 0.09 0.32 3.14
C TYR A 438 0.27 1.07 4.46
N PHE A 439 -0.76 1.83 4.82
CA PHE A 439 -0.85 2.55 6.09
C PHE A 439 -2.34 2.72 6.43
N PRO A 440 -3.02 1.64 6.88
CA PRO A 440 -4.45 1.68 7.14
C PRO A 440 -4.75 2.72 8.25
N ASN A 441 -5.76 3.55 7.99
CA ASN A 441 -6.28 4.56 8.91
C ASN A 441 -7.78 4.72 8.60
N ASP A 442 -8.62 4.24 9.50
CA ASP A 442 -10.08 4.23 9.31
C ASP A 442 -10.69 5.64 9.35
N GLY A 443 -10.02 6.61 9.99
CA GLY A 443 -10.41 8.03 9.95
C GLY A 443 -10.37 8.65 8.55
N MET A 444 -9.58 8.07 7.64
CA MET A 444 -9.54 8.47 6.24
C MET A 444 -10.70 7.89 5.40
N ALA A 445 -11.48 6.95 5.97
CA ALA A 445 -12.72 6.45 5.36
C ALA A 445 -13.90 7.42 5.54
N SER A 446 -13.64 8.72 5.37
CA SER A 446 -14.59 9.82 5.48
C SER A 446 -14.75 10.54 4.14
N GLY A 447 -15.95 11.09 3.89
CA GLY A 447 -16.23 11.86 2.67
C GLY A 447 -15.26 13.04 2.52
N GLY A 448 -14.70 13.20 1.33
CA GLY A 448 -13.75 14.27 1.01
C GLY A 448 -12.27 13.90 1.02
N SER A 449 -11.87 12.79 1.66
CA SER A 449 -10.46 12.36 1.66
C SER A 449 -9.95 12.07 0.24
N GLY A 450 -10.79 11.46 -0.60
CA GLY A 450 -10.52 11.26 -2.03
C GLY A 450 -10.31 12.57 -2.80
N ASP A 451 -11.14 13.59 -2.53
CA ASP A 451 -11.02 14.90 -3.18
C ASP A 451 -9.70 15.59 -2.79
N VAL A 452 -9.32 15.48 -1.52
CA VAL A 452 -8.04 15.97 -1.01
C VAL A 452 -6.89 15.30 -1.73
N LEU A 453 -6.91 13.96 -1.85
CA LEU A 453 -5.89 13.22 -2.60
C LEU A 453 -5.82 13.66 -4.08
N ALA A 454 -6.96 13.79 -4.76
CA ALA A 454 -6.99 14.23 -6.16
C ALA A 454 -6.35 15.62 -6.34
N GLY A 455 -6.59 16.54 -5.41
CA GLY A 455 -5.95 17.85 -5.39
C GLY A 455 -4.45 17.81 -5.09
N ILE A 456 -4.00 16.98 -4.15
CA ILE A 456 -2.57 16.77 -3.84
C ILE A 456 -1.84 16.23 -5.09
N VAL A 457 -2.41 15.22 -5.74
CA VAL A 457 -1.88 14.63 -6.98
C VAL A 457 -1.83 15.69 -8.08
N GLY A 458 -2.90 16.45 -8.29
CA GLY A 458 -2.96 17.52 -9.29
C GLY A 458 -1.94 18.63 -9.04
N GLY A 459 -1.78 19.05 -7.80
CA GLY A 459 -0.85 20.09 -7.41
C GLY A 459 0.60 19.69 -7.64
N LEU A 460 0.99 18.47 -7.24
CA LEU A 460 2.34 17.95 -7.45
C LEU A 460 2.61 17.59 -8.92
N ALA A 461 1.59 17.13 -9.65
CA ALA A 461 1.67 16.93 -11.10
C ALA A 461 1.92 18.25 -11.85
N ALA A 462 1.24 19.34 -11.47
CA ALA A 462 1.46 20.66 -12.08
C ALA A 462 2.89 21.17 -11.84
N GLN A 463 3.46 20.90 -10.67
CA GLN A 463 4.84 21.28 -10.33
C GLN A 463 5.90 20.52 -11.14
N ASN A 464 5.58 19.33 -11.64
CA ASN A 464 6.52 18.41 -12.28
C ASN A 464 6.03 17.94 -13.65
N ALA A 465 5.17 18.73 -14.31
CA ALA A 465 4.59 18.37 -15.60
C ALA A 465 5.72 18.20 -16.64
N PRO A 466 5.82 17.04 -17.31
CA PRO A 466 6.83 16.83 -18.35
C PRO A 466 6.62 17.81 -19.50
N ASP A 467 7.72 18.37 -20.03
CA ASP A 467 7.62 19.29 -21.17
C ASP A 467 7.40 18.48 -22.46
N PRO A 468 6.24 18.61 -23.13
CA PRO A 468 5.93 17.83 -24.33
C PRO A 468 6.82 18.18 -25.53
N SER A 469 7.58 19.28 -25.47
CA SER A 469 8.53 19.68 -26.52
C SER A 469 9.89 18.98 -26.41
N LYS A 470 10.20 18.37 -25.26
CA LYS A 470 11.46 17.65 -25.03
C LYS A 470 11.36 16.21 -25.53
N SER A 471 12.47 15.66 -26.01
CA SER A 471 12.57 14.28 -26.53
C SER A 471 13.82 13.56 -26.03
N GLY A 472 13.80 12.23 -26.06
CA GLY A 472 14.93 11.38 -25.70
C GLY A 472 15.19 11.29 -24.18
N ILE A 473 16.46 11.30 -23.78
CA ILE A 473 16.90 11.07 -22.37
C ILE A 473 16.35 12.13 -21.39
N PHE A 474 16.15 13.36 -21.85
CA PHE A 474 15.58 14.42 -21.01
C PHE A 474 14.10 14.13 -20.69
N GLN A 475 13.35 13.61 -21.66
CA GLN A 475 11.96 13.24 -21.48
C GLN A 475 11.83 12.05 -20.52
N SER A 476 12.71 11.04 -20.61
CA SER A 476 12.68 9.89 -19.69
C SER A 476 13.02 10.30 -18.25
N THR A 477 13.95 11.25 -18.08
CA THR A 477 14.30 11.79 -16.76
C THR A 477 13.12 12.57 -16.15
N GLU A 478 12.46 13.41 -16.94
CA GLU A 478 11.28 14.16 -16.49
C GLU A 478 10.10 13.26 -16.16
N GLN A 479 9.86 12.21 -16.96
CA GLN A 479 8.84 11.20 -16.65
C GLN A 479 9.12 10.47 -15.33
N GLY A 480 10.37 10.11 -15.07
CA GLY A 480 10.76 9.52 -13.79
C GLY A 480 10.46 10.44 -12.60
N VAL A 481 10.80 11.73 -12.70
CA VAL A 481 10.48 12.74 -11.67
C VAL A 481 8.97 12.92 -11.53
N PHE A 482 8.24 12.93 -12.63
CA PHE A 482 6.79 13.04 -12.65
C PHE A 482 6.14 11.87 -11.88
N PHE A 483 6.47 10.61 -12.19
CA PHE A 483 5.90 9.46 -11.47
C PHE A 483 6.31 9.43 -10.00
N GLN A 484 7.55 9.81 -9.68
CA GLN A 484 7.98 10.01 -8.29
C GLN A 484 7.11 11.04 -7.56
N SER A 485 6.71 12.14 -8.22
CA SER A 485 5.80 13.14 -7.63
C SER A 485 4.40 12.57 -7.34
N ILE A 486 3.94 11.60 -8.13
CA ILE A 486 2.66 10.92 -7.88
C ILE A 486 2.77 10.00 -6.66
N CYS A 487 3.88 9.26 -6.51
CA CYS A 487 4.15 8.50 -5.29
C CYS A 487 4.22 9.42 -4.06
N LEU A 488 4.89 10.57 -4.18
CA LEU A 488 4.97 11.58 -3.13
C LEU A 488 3.58 12.09 -2.73
N ALA A 489 2.67 12.29 -3.69
CA ALA A 489 1.31 12.73 -3.42
C ALA A 489 0.54 11.74 -2.52
N VAL A 490 0.57 10.45 -2.86
CA VAL A 490 -0.11 9.42 -2.06
C VAL A 490 0.48 9.34 -0.65
N VAL A 491 1.80 9.42 -0.55
CA VAL A 491 2.49 9.41 0.75
C VAL A 491 2.16 10.65 1.58
N ALA A 492 2.20 11.84 0.99
CA ALA A 492 1.87 13.09 1.68
C ALA A 492 0.46 13.03 2.27
N HIS A 493 -0.50 12.50 1.48
CA HIS A 493 -1.86 12.28 1.93
C HIS A 493 -1.94 11.30 3.11
N THR A 494 -1.21 10.17 3.03
CA THR A 494 -1.14 9.18 4.11
C THR A 494 -0.51 9.75 5.38
N LEU A 495 0.63 10.42 5.30
CA LEU A 495 1.31 10.98 6.47
C LEU A 495 0.50 12.12 7.10
N ALA A 496 -0.17 12.94 6.29
CA ALA A 496 -1.05 13.99 6.81
C ALA A 496 -2.28 13.38 7.50
N GLY A 497 -2.83 12.29 6.96
CA GLY A 497 -3.91 11.53 7.61
C GLY A 497 -3.47 10.91 8.93
N LYS A 498 -2.28 10.31 8.98
CA LYS A 498 -1.65 9.79 10.20
C LYS A 498 -1.49 10.89 11.26
N ALA A 499 -0.93 12.04 10.88
CA ALA A 499 -0.75 13.17 11.79
C ALA A 499 -2.09 13.70 12.31
N ALA A 500 -3.08 13.88 11.43
CA ALA A 500 -4.44 14.26 11.83
C ALA A 500 -5.08 13.25 12.82
N ALA A 501 -4.91 11.95 12.59
CA ALA A 501 -5.38 10.91 13.50
C ALA A 501 -4.67 10.97 14.86
N GLN A 502 -3.35 11.23 14.90
CA GLN A 502 -2.60 11.38 16.15
C GLN A 502 -3.06 12.60 16.97
N HIS A 503 -3.40 13.71 16.29
CA HIS A 503 -3.81 14.95 16.95
C HIS A 503 -5.29 14.98 17.37
N LEU A 504 -6.18 14.40 16.54
CA LEU A 504 -7.63 14.55 16.70
C LEU A 504 -8.33 13.22 17.04
N GLY A 505 -7.63 12.09 16.92
CA GLY A 505 -8.21 10.76 16.90
C GLY A 505 -8.80 10.40 15.53
N GLU A 506 -8.68 9.13 15.14
CA GLU A 506 -9.17 8.61 13.86
C GLU A 506 -10.67 8.89 13.65
N ARG A 507 -11.48 8.83 14.71
CA ARG A 507 -12.92 9.06 14.61
C ARG A 507 -13.31 10.52 14.38
N SER A 508 -12.48 11.47 14.80
CA SER A 508 -12.81 12.91 14.76
C SER A 508 -12.12 13.66 13.62
N MET A 509 -11.08 13.06 13.02
CA MET A 509 -10.43 13.66 11.87
C MET A 509 -11.40 13.78 10.68
N THR A 510 -11.14 14.77 9.84
CA THR A 510 -11.93 15.07 8.64
C THR A 510 -11.01 15.23 7.44
N ALA A 511 -11.59 15.30 6.23
CA ALA A 511 -10.83 15.63 5.02
C ALA A 511 -10.06 16.96 5.16
N THR A 512 -10.64 17.99 5.76
CA THR A 512 -9.95 19.26 6.01
C THR A 512 -8.83 19.11 7.04
N SER A 513 -8.97 18.23 8.03
CA SER A 513 -7.88 17.90 8.95
C SER A 513 -6.67 17.34 8.20
N ILE A 514 -6.86 16.53 7.16
CA ILE A 514 -5.75 16.04 6.31
C ILE A 514 -5.06 17.22 5.62
N ILE A 515 -5.81 18.18 5.09
CA ILE A 515 -5.24 19.39 4.48
C ILE A 515 -4.40 20.19 5.50
N ASP A 516 -4.93 20.34 6.72
CA ASP A 516 -4.30 21.13 7.77
C ASP A 516 -2.96 20.51 8.25
N HIS A 517 -2.82 19.19 8.18
CA HIS A 517 -1.62 18.45 8.64
C HIS A 517 -0.65 18.11 7.50
N LEU A 518 -0.87 18.61 6.27
CA LEU A 518 0.11 18.52 5.18
C LEU A 518 1.50 19.10 5.53
N PRO A 519 1.63 20.23 6.27
CA PRO A 519 2.94 20.75 6.67
C PRO A 519 3.75 19.76 7.50
N GLU A 520 3.11 19.02 8.40
CA GLU A 520 3.76 18.00 9.22
C GLU A 520 4.19 16.80 8.38
N ALA A 521 3.34 16.38 7.44
CA ALA A 521 3.72 15.36 6.45
C ALA A 521 4.97 15.77 5.67
N PHE A 522 5.03 17.01 5.15
CA PHE A 522 6.23 17.50 4.45
C PHE A 522 7.45 17.64 5.37
N SER A 523 7.26 18.01 6.64
CA SER A 523 8.34 18.05 7.62
C SER A 523 8.89 16.66 7.93
N GLU A 524 8.04 15.63 8.02
CA GLU A 524 8.45 14.24 8.22
C GLU A 524 9.23 13.73 7.00
N MET A 525 8.78 14.08 5.78
CA MET A 525 9.44 13.67 4.53
C MET A 525 10.75 14.40 4.23
N GLY A 526 10.88 15.66 4.66
CA GLY A 526 12.06 16.48 4.41
C GLY A 526 13.29 16.08 5.22
N GLY A 527 13.11 15.26 6.26
CA GLY A 527 14.05 15.20 7.38
C GLY A 527 14.07 16.55 8.11
N GLN A 528 14.30 16.55 9.42
CA GLN A 528 14.49 17.80 10.14
C GLN A 528 15.71 18.52 9.53
N GLU A 529 15.48 19.62 8.78
CA GLU A 529 16.54 20.55 8.35
C GLU A 529 17.29 21.16 9.54
#